data_AF-A0A7E4UVG5-F1
#
_entry.id   AF-A0A7E4UVG5-F1
#
_cell.length_a   1.000
_cell.length_b   1.000
_cell.length_c   1.000
_cell.angle_alpha   90.00
_cell.angle_beta   90.00
_cell.angle_gamma   90.00
#
_symmetry.space_group_name_H-M   'P 1'
#
loop_
_entity.id
_entity.type
_entity.pdbx_description
1 polymer ?
#
loop_
_entity_poly.entity_id
_entity_poly.type
_entity_poly.pdbx_seq_one_letter_code
_entity_poly.pdbx_strand_id
1 'polypeptide(L)'
;MHPSNKSQFSSSFFDLTGYIVFLFIFKVPLTPAFGHYFADIQPTYAWSVPYFYYTYAEYVRPTFVLATALNRFTALWFPTKHEVFWKKSIRVTITFSFGIPFLLTWQLLISKIYTIPFNVDSDVAWSFVKKSLDWYFNNHNSLVLCVYYAITGTVTLFINVMCLVKLRIVKNRESKGTDVQRIEAKKALKRAEIGLIVVSCGDTVAMSMIAVIHLILFILEQQQLWYDPLYDTMYLQIPWITDVVRFSRPFLLIFMSKSVRELFFTSFGHAPRFETTATLTSPVSFVAGVPSTTSVKPQTRRAFLK
;
A
#
# COMPACT_ATOMS: atom_id res chain seq x y z
N MET A 1 -19.90 -6.57 -0.01
CA MET A 1 -19.37 -5.24 0.35
C MET A 1 -17.97 -5.15 -0.23
N HIS A 2 -17.74 -4.26 -1.20
CA HIS A 2 -16.41 -4.06 -1.74
C HIS A 2 -15.51 -3.45 -0.64
N PRO A 3 -14.29 -3.97 -0.40
CA PRO A 3 -13.31 -3.24 0.40
C PRO A 3 -13.24 -1.82 -0.16
N SER A 4 -13.44 -0.80 0.68
CA SER A 4 -13.70 0.54 0.18
C SER A 4 -12.50 1.02 -0.64
N ASN A 5 -12.69 1.27 -1.94
CA ASN A 5 -11.67 1.81 -2.85
C ASN A 5 -10.90 3.01 -2.26
N LYS A 6 -11.50 3.70 -1.29
CA LYS A 6 -10.91 4.83 -0.55
C LYS A 6 -9.59 4.50 0.17
N SER A 7 -9.43 3.32 0.78
CA SER A 7 -8.20 3.02 1.55
C SER A 7 -7.00 2.72 0.63
N GLN A 8 -7.24 2.00 -0.46
CA GLN A 8 -6.21 1.75 -1.48
C GLN A 8 -5.81 3.04 -2.19
N PHE A 9 -6.80 3.89 -2.52
CA PHE A 9 -6.54 5.19 -3.11
C PHE A 9 -5.64 6.07 -2.23
N SER A 10 -5.86 6.08 -0.91
CA SER A 10 -5.01 6.84 0.02
C SER A 10 -3.55 6.38 -0.03
N SER A 11 -3.29 5.06 0.01
CA SER A 11 -1.91 4.54 -0.06
C SER A 11 -1.23 4.90 -1.38
N SER A 12 -1.95 4.76 -2.51
CA SER A 12 -1.40 5.10 -3.83
C SER A 12 -1.13 6.59 -3.98
N PHE A 13 -1.92 7.46 -3.34
CA PHE A 13 -1.68 8.90 -3.33
C PHE A 13 -0.38 9.26 -2.59
N PHE A 14 -0.11 8.66 -1.42
CA PHE A 14 1.16 8.86 -0.71
C PHE A 14 2.34 8.29 -1.47
N ASP A 15 2.17 7.12 -2.10
CA ASP A 15 3.21 6.52 -2.95
C ASP A 15 3.56 7.46 -4.13
N LEU A 16 2.56 8.05 -4.79
CA LEU A 16 2.76 8.97 -5.93
C LEU A 16 3.36 10.32 -5.50
N THR A 17 2.77 10.97 -4.50
CA THR A 17 3.26 12.28 -4.04
C THR A 17 4.62 12.15 -3.37
N GLY A 18 4.84 11.10 -2.57
CA GLY A 18 6.15 10.76 -2.02
C GLY A 18 7.19 10.50 -3.09
N TYR A 19 6.82 9.84 -4.20
CA TYR A 19 7.69 9.65 -5.35
C TYR A 19 8.02 10.98 -6.06
N ILE A 20 7.04 11.84 -6.31
CA ILE A 20 7.27 13.16 -6.93
C ILE A 20 8.23 13.97 -6.05
N VAL A 21 7.97 14.02 -4.75
CA VAL A 21 8.84 14.73 -3.79
C VAL A 21 10.23 14.12 -3.76
N PHE A 22 10.35 12.78 -3.75
CA PHE A 22 11.63 12.09 -3.83
C PHE A 22 12.42 12.42 -5.10
N LEU A 23 11.72 12.48 -6.24
CA LEU A 23 12.32 12.80 -7.53
C LEU A 23 12.96 14.20 -7.48
N PHE A 24 12.23 15.20 -6.97
CA PHE A 24 12.74 16.57 -6.90
C PHE A 24 13.82 16.77 -5.83
N ILE A 25 13.70 16.13 -4.66
CA ILE A 25 14.70 16.31 -3.58
C ILE A 25 15.95 15.50 -3.86
N PHE A 26 15.84 14.23 -4.26
CA PHE A 26 17.00 13.33 -4.27
C PHE A 26 17.48 13.07 -5.69
N LYS A 27 16.59 12.77 -6.65
CA LYS A 27 17.06 12.40 -8.00
C LYS A 27 17.57 13.58 -8.80
N VAL A 28 16.86 14.70 -8.76
CA VAL A 28 17.27 15.89 -9.51
C VAL A 28 18.67 16.35 -9.04
N PRO A 29 18.97 16.45 -7.73
CA PRO A 29 20.32 16.81 -7.29
C PRO A 29 21.40 15.77 -7.58
N LEU A 30 21.03 14.49 -7.68
CA LEU A 30 21.95 13.40 -8.06
C LEU A 30 22.19 13.32 -9.59
N THR A 31 21.51 14.15 -10.39
CA THR A 31 21.72 14.18 -11.84
C THR A 31 22.83 15.18 -12.18
N PRO A 32 23.89 14.79 -12.92
CA PRO A 32 25.01 15.67 -13.25
C PRO A 32 24.58 17.02 -13.87
N ALA A 33 23.52 16.98 -14.69
CA ALA A 33 22.98 18.18 -15.35
C ALA A 33 22.42 19.23 -14.38
N PHE A 34 22.00 18.82 -13.18
CA PHE A 34 21.37 19.70 -12.19
C PHE A 34 22.19 19.86 -10.91
N GLY A 35 23.15 18.97 -10.63
CA GLY A 35 23.90 18.94 -9.37
C GLY A 35 24.54 20.28 -8.97
N HIS A 36 25.09 21.04 -9.93
CA HIS A 36 25.69 22.36 -9.68
C HIS A 36 24.70 23.38 -9.11
N TYR A 37 23.42 23.34 -9.47
CA TYR A 37 22.40 24.23 -8.86
C TYR A 37 22.15 23.91 -7.38
N PHE A 38 22.46 22.68 -6.95
CA PHE A 38 22.29 22.24 -5.57
C PHE A 38 23.57 22.36 -4.74
N ALA A 39 24.71 22.66 -5.39
CA ALA A 39 26.01 22.85 -4.75
C ALA A 39 26.06 24.12 -3.89
N ASP A 40 25.47 25.21 -4.39
CA ASP A 40 25.48 26.52 -3.73
C ASP A 40 24.35 26.70 -2.71
N ILE A 41 23.52 25.67 -2.52
CA ILE A 41 22.36 25.74 -1.64
C ILE A 41 22.84 25.77 -0.20
N GLN A 42 22.69 26.95 0.41
CA GLN A 42 23.00 27.11 1.81
C GLN A 42 22.06 26.24 2.66
N PRO A 43 22.56 25.75 3.79
CA PRO A 43 21.79 24.88 4.67
C PRO A 43 20.62 25.63 5.29
N THR A 44 19.41 25.20 4.97
CA THR A 44 18.19 25.88 5.40
C THR A 44 17.18 24.91 5.97
N TYR A 45 16.31 25.42 6.84
CA TYR A 45 15.14 24.66 7.29
C TYR A 45 14.14 24.39 6.16
N ALA A 46 14.24 25.09 5.03
CA ALA A 46 13.37 24.84 3.87
C ALA A 46 13.50 23.41 3.35
N TRP A 47 14.70 22.83 3.37
CA TRP A 47 14.96 21.44 2.94
C TRP A 47 14.56 20.39 3.98
N SER A 48 14.31 20.81 5.23
CA SER A 48 13.86 19.89 6.29
C SER A 48 12.45 19.34 6.05
N VAL A 49 11.55 20.19 5.53
CA VAL A 49 10.16 19.82 5.23
C VAL A 49 10.04 18.74 4.15
N PRO A 50 10.65 18.91 2.96
CA PRO A 50 10.52 17.92 1.89
C PRO A 50 11.27 16.62 2.27
N TYR A 51 12.42 16.69 2.94
CA TYR A 51 13.12 15.51 3.46
C TYR A 51 12.29 14.76 4.52
N PHE A 52 11.71 15.49 5.48
CA PHE A 52 10.75 14.94 6.44
C PHE A 52 9.60 14.25 5.73
N TYR A 53 8.98 14.88 4.73
CA TYR A 53 7.84 14.30 4.02
C TYR A 53 8.20 12.99 3.33
N TYR A 54 9.37 12.94 2.67
CA TYR A 54 9.88 11.73 2.05
C TYR A 54 10.04 10.60 3.07
N THR A 55 10.76 10.83 4.17
CA THR A 55 10.97 9.81 5.20
C THR A 55 9.65 9.44 5.88
N TYR A 56 8.78 10.41 6.13
CA TYR A 56 7.45 10.19 6.68
C TYR A 56 6.60 9.26 5.81
N ALA A 57 6.58 9.50 4.50
CA ALA A 57 5.87 8.65 3.54
C ALA A 57 6.38 7.20 3.56
N GLU A 58 7.69 7.00 3.74
CA GLU A 58 8.31 5.68 3.90
C GLU A 58 7.83 4.92 5.15
N TYR A 59 7.51 5.61 6.25
CA TYR A 59 6.91 4.98 7.43
C TYR A 59 5.39 4.76 7.28
N VAL A 60 4.67 5.71 6.67
CA VAL A 60 3.21 5.63 6.47
C VAL A 60 2.81 4.40 5.65
N ARG A 61 3.61 4.11 4.61
CA ARG A 61 3.37 3.01 3.67
C ARG A 61 3.19 1.65 4.36
N PRO A 62 4.17 1.12 5.12
CA PRO A 62 4.02 -0.15 5.82
C PRO A 62 2.84 -0.19 6.79
N THR A 63 2.49 0.92 7.43
CA THR A 63 1.33 0.97 8.34
C THR A 63 0.01 0.76 7.60
N PHE A 64 -0.16 1.35 6.41
CA PHE A 64 -1.37 1.17 5.60
C PHE A 64 -1.50 -0.23 5.02
N VAL A 65 -0.37 -0.85 4.63
CA VAL A 65 -0.35 -2.24 4.17
C VAL A 65 -0.79 -3.17 5.30
N LEU A 66 -0.25 -2.99 6.50
CA LEU A 66 -0.65 -3.74 7.68
C LEU A 66 -2.14 -3.54 8.01
N ALA A 67 -2.62 -2.29 7.99
CA ALA A 67 -4.04 -1.99 8.21
C ALA A 67 -4.94 -2.68 7.17
N THR A 68 -4.52 -2.73 5.90
CA THR A 68 -5.23 -3.41 4.81
C THR A 68 -5.21 -4.93 4.97
N ALA A 69 -4.11 -5.52 5.47
CA ALA A 69 -4.05 -6.93 5.83
C ALA A 69 -4.99 -7.27 6.99
N LEU A 70 -5.01 -6.46 8.06
CA LEU A 70 -5.93 -6.62 9.18
C LEU A 70 -7.40 -6.47 8.75
N ASN A 71 -7.70 -5.54 7.85
CA ASN A 71 -9.04 -5.37 7.32
C ASN A 71 -9.53 -6.64 6.62
N ARG A 72 -8.70 -7.22 5.73
CA ARG A 72 -9.02 -8.48 5.06
C ARG A 72 -9.12 -9.66 6.02
N PHE A 73 -8.22 -9.75 6.99
CA PHE A 73 -8.25 -10.79 8.00
C PHE A 73 -9.57 -10.82 8.75
N THR A 74 -9.98 -9.67 9.29
CA THR A 74 -11.24 -9.56 10.03
C THR A 74 -12.46 -9.83 9.14
N ALA A 75 -12.42 -9.46 7.85
CA ALA A 75 -13.49 -9.77 6.90
C ALA A 75 -13.65 -11.29 6.68
N LEU A 76 -12.53 -12.01 6.57
CA LEU A 76 -12.54 -13.46 6.32
C LEU A 76 -12.82 -14.28 7.58
N TRP A 77 -12.31 -13.86 8.73
CA TRP A 77 -12.43 -14.61 9.99
C TRP A 77 -13.69 -14.27 10.77
N PHE A 78 -14.14 -13.01 10.72
CA PHE A 78 -15.25 -12.50 11.52
C PHE A 78 -16.27 -11.74 10.67
N PRO A 79 -16.86 -12.34 9.62
CA PRO A 79 -17.69 -11.62 8.65
C PRO A 79 -18.89 -10.91 9.28
N THR A 80 -19.51 -11.49 10.32
CA THR A 80 -20.67 -10.90 11.02
C THR A 80 -20.31 -9.71 11.90
N LYS A 81 -19.08 -9.64 12.41
CA LYS A 81 -18.62 -8.57 13.31
C LYS A 81 -17.73 -7.54 12.60
N HIS A 82 -17.26 -7.85 11.40
CA HIS A 82 -16.32 -7.04 10.65
C HIS A 82 -16.81 -5.59 10.47
N GLU A 83 -18.07 -5.41 10.04
CA GLU A 83 -18.63 -4.08 9.79
C GLU A 83 -18.69 -3.23 11.06
N VAL A 84 -19.21 -3.80 12.16
CA VAL A 84 -19.32 -3.11 13.45
C VAL A 84 -17.94 -2.76 14.00
N PHE A 85 -16.98 -3.68 13.89
CA PHE A 85 -15.60 -3.47 14.31
C PHE A 85 -14.96 -2.31 13.53
N TRP A 86 -14.99 -2.33 12.20
CA TRP A 86 -14.33 -1.30 11.39
C TRP A 86 -15.03 0.05 11.44
N LYS A 87 -16.35 0.10 11.62
CA LYS A 87 -17.06 1.37 11.80
C LYS A 87 -16.54 2.16 13.01
N LYS A 88 -16.17 1.45 14.09
CA LYS A 88 -15.57 2.06 15.29
C LYS A 88 -14.06 2.27 15.14
N SER A 89 -13.35 1.26 14.62
CA SER A 89 -11.89 1.24 14.62
C SER A 89 -11.24 2.04 13.48
N ILE A 90 -11.94 2.32 12.37
CA ILE A 90 -11.31 2.94 11.18
C ILE A 90 -10.66 4.30 11.49
N ARG A 91 -11.30 5.15 12.30
CA ARG A 91 -10.75 6.46 12.69
C ARG A 91 -9.47 6.30 13.51
N VAL A 92 -9.47 5.33 14.42
CA VAL A 92 -8.33 4.99 15.26
C VAL A 92 -7.18 4.44 14.40
N THR A 93 -7.48 3.52 13.48
CA THR A 93 -6.50 2.99 12.53
C THR A 93 -5.87 4.09 11.68
N ILE A 94 -6.67 4.98 11.09
CA ILE A 94 -6.17 6.11 10.29
C ILE A 94 -5.27 7.02 11.15
N THR A 95 -5.70 7.33 12.37
CA THR A 95 -4.93 8.18 13.30
C THR A 95 -3.59 7.54 13.63
N PHE A 96 -3.53 6.24 13.91
CA PHE A 96 -2.28 5.53 14.15
C PHE A 96 -1.41 5.41 12.89
N SER A 97 -2.03 5.21 11.72
CA SER A 97 -1.34 5.12 10.42
C SER A 97 -0.61 6.40 10.05
N PHE A 98 -1.01 7.56 10.57
CA PHE A 98 -0.30 8.82 10.39
C PHE A 98 0.49 9.27 11.61
N GLY A 99 0.00 8.98 12.81
CA GLY A 99 0.60 9.39 14.07
C GLY A 99 1.90 8.66 14.39
N ILE A 100 1.95 7.33 14.19
CA ILE A 100 3.19 6.56 14.45
C ILE A 100 4.32 7.03 13.53
N PRO A 101 4.14 7.09 12.19
CA PRO A 101 5.14 7.67 11.30
C PRO A 101 5.60 9.06 11.71
N PHE A 102 4.67 9.92 12.15
CA PHE A 102 5.00 11.29 12.57
C PHE A 102 5.90 11.28 13.80
N LEU A 103 5.58 10.48 14.81
CA LEU A 103 6.39 10.32 16.02
C LEU A 103 7.79 9.75 15.74
N LEU A 104 7.94 8.98 14.64
CA LEU A 104 9.23 8.43 14.22
C LEU A 104 10.06 9.39 13.38
N THR A 105 9.47 10.46 12.80
CA THR A 105 10.16 11.35 11.87
C THR A 105 10.14 12.83 12.22
N TRP A 106 9.34 13.29 13.19
CA TRP A 106 9.17 14.71 13.53
C TRP A 106 10.51 15.42 13.82
N GLN A 107 11.50 14.70 14.34
CA GLN A 107 12.84 15.24 14.62
C GLN A 107 13.56 15.75 13.36
N LEU A 108 13.14 15.32 12.17
CA LEU A 108 13.67 15.81 10.90
C LEU A 108 13.25 17.25 10.61
N LEU A 109 12.08 17.69 11.08
CA LEU A 109 11.57 19.06 10.88
C LEU A 109 12.36 20.12 11.64
N ILE A 110 12.93 19.75 12.79
CA ILE A 110 13.72 20.66 13.63
C ILE A 110 15.21 20.68 13.25
N SER A 111 15.60 19.86 12.28
CA SER A 111 17.00 19.68 11.89
C SER A 111 17.32 20.50 10.64
N LYS A 112 18.40 21.28 10.68
CA LYS A 112 18.95 21.86 9.45
C LYS A 112 19.54 20.75 8.60
N ILE A 113 19.23 20.78 7.31
CA ILE A 113 19.73 19.80 6.34
C ILE A 113 20.68 20.51 5.38
N TYR A 114 21.79 19.85 5.08
CA TYR A 114 22.92 20.34 4.30
C TYR A 114 23.07 19.42 3.10
N THR A 115 23.32 19.96 1.92
CA THR A 115 23.79 19.16 0.78
C THR A 115 25.30 19.04 0.90
N ILE A 116 25.83 17.81 0.89
CA ILE A 116 27.28 17.54 0.89
C ILE A 116 27.62 16.83 -0.42
N PRO A 117 28.69 17.22 -1.13
CA PRO A 117 29.12 16.48 -2.31
C PRO A 117 29.50 15.06 -1.88
N PHE A 118 28.96 14.09 -2.60
CA PHE A 118 29.08 12.68 -2.30
C PHE A 118 30.49 12.15 -2.57
N ASN A 119 31.23 12.80 -3.47
CA ASN A 119 32.63 12.55 -3.70
C ASN A 119 33.35 13.89 -3.92
N VAL A 120 34.44 14.14 -3.20
CA VAL A 120 35.18 15.42 -3.22
C VAL A 120 35.75 15.71 -4.61
N ASP A 121 36.00 14.65 -5.39
CA ASP A 121 36.56 14.73 -6.74
C ASP A 121 35.49 14.71 -7.85
N SER A 122 34.21 14.52 -7.50
CA SER A 122 33.12 14.53 -8.49
C SER A 122 31.98 15.45 -8.05
N ASP A 123 31.77 16.53 -8.80
CA ASP A 123 30.67 17.51 -8.64
C ASP A 123 29.25 16.92 -8.85
N VAL A 124 29.14 15.59 -8.95
CA VAL A 124 28.06 14.90 -9.66
C VAL A 124 26.94 14.42 -8.74
N ALA A 125 27.19 14.28 -7.44
CA ALA A 125 26.20 13.78 -6.50
C ALA A 125 26.23 14.56 -5.18
N TRP A 126 25.05 14.91 -4.66
CA TRP A 126 24.88 15.62 -3.39
C TRP A 126 23.98 14.81 -2.45
N SER A 127 24.40 14.60 -1.21
CA SER A 127 23.62 13.94 -0.16
C SER A 127 23.12 14.93 0.88
N PHE A 128 21.93 14.67 1.42
CA PHE A 128 21.38 15.48 2.50
C PHE A 128 21.89 14.96 3.84
N VAL A 129 22.76 15.73 4.50
CA VAL A 129 23.37 15.39 5.78
C VAL A 129 22.94 16.39 6.85
N LYS A 130 22.75 15.92 8.08
CA LYS A 130 22.46 16.74 9.27
C LYS A 130 23.81 17.18 9.86
N LYS A 131 23.97 18.44 10.30
CA LYS A 131 25.27 19.03 10.77
C LYS A 131 25.50 19.06 12.29
N SER A 132 24.53 18.67 13.11
CA SER A 132 24.65 18.87 14.57
C SER A 132 24.53 17.61 15.41
N LEU A 133 24.51 16.41 14.83
CA LEU A 133 24.29 15.14 15.54
C LEU A 133 24.62 13.91 14.66
N ASP A 134 25.72 14.02 13.93
CA ASP A 134 25.89 13.51 12.56
C ASP A 134 26.01 11.99 12.42
N TRP A 135 26.45 11.30 13.48
CA TRP A 135 26.55 9.83 13.45
C TRP A 135 25.35 9.15 14.11
N TYR A 136 24.73 9.74 15.13
CA TYR A 136 23.70 9.04 15.89
C TYR A 136 22.38 8.98 15.13
N PHE A 137 21.98 10.05 14.45
CA PHE A 137 20.62 10.16 13.89
C PHE A 137 20.43 9.51 12.52
N ASN A 138 21.43 9.51 11.62
CA ASN A 138 21.30 8.83 10.32
C ASN A 138 21.29 7.32 10.50
N ASN A 139 22.27 6.80 11.24
CA ASN A 139 22.28 5.42 11.75
C ASN A 139 20.96 5.04 12.43
N HIS A 140 20.44 5.91 13.30
CA HIS A 140 19.17 5.66 13.99
C HIS A 140 17.99 5.58 13.00
N ASN A 141 17.89 6.49 12.04
CA ASN A 141 16.79 6.47 11.07
C ASN A 141 16.83 5.22 10.18
N SER A 142 18.00 4.82 9.68
CA SER A 142 18.15 3.59 8.88
C SER A 142 17.81 2.35 9.69
N LEU A 143 18.30 2.24 10.93
CA LEU A 143 18.00 1.12 11.81
C LEU A 143 16.51 1.07 12.20
N VAL A 144 15.92 2.22 12.58
CA VAL A 144 14.50 2.31 12.95
C VAL A 144 13.62 1.94 11.77
N LEU A 145 13.94 2.42 10.56
CA LEU A 145 13.20 2.09 9.34
C LEU A 145 13.32 0.59 9.03
N CYS A 146 14.52 0.02 9.12
CA CYS A 146 14.75 -1.42 8.98
C CYS A 146 13.89 -2.23 9.95
N VAL A 147 13.95 -1.92 11.25
CA VAL A 147 13.18 -2.62 12.28
C VAL A 147 11.68 -2.44 12.04
N TYR A 148 11.24 -1.24 11.66
CA TYR A 148 9.84 -0.95 11.37
C TYR A 148 9.30 -1.78 10.20
N TYR A 149 10.04 -1.82 9.09
CA TYR A 149 9.71 -2.63 7.92
C TYR A 149 9.75 -4.13 8.23
N ALA A 150 10.73 -4.61 9.00
CA ALA A 150 10.82 -6.01 9.39
C ALA A 150 9.63 -6.45 10.25
N ILE A 151 9.24 -5.64 11.25
CA ILE A 151 8.10 -5.94 12.13
C ILE A 151 6.80 -5.91 11.33
N THR A 152 6.52 -4.81 10.63
CA THR A 152 5.27 -4.65 9.87
C THR A 152 5.16 -5.66 8.73
N GLY A 153 6.27 -5.95 8.03
CA GLY A 153 6.35 -6.97 6.99
C GLY A 153 6.07 -8.38 7.54
N THR A 154 6.70 -8.75 8.65
CA THR A 154 6.49 -10.07 9.29
C THR A 154 5.05 -10.26 9.74
N VAL A 155 4.47 -9.26 10.42
CA VAL A 155 3.08 -9.32 10.88
C VAL A 155 2.11 -9.39 9.68
N THR A 156 2.36 -8.60 8.64
CA THR A 156 1.56 -8.61 7.41
C THR A 156 1.62 -9.98 6.73
N LEU A 157 2.81 -10.57 6.61
CA LEU A 157 3.00 -11.90 6.02
C LEU A 157 2.23 -12.96 6.81
N PHE A 158 2.36 -12.95 8.14
CA PHE A 158 1.63 -13.87 9.01
C PHE A 158 0.11 -13.76 8.81
N ILE A 159 -0.42 -12.53 8.76
CA ILE A 159 -1.85 -12.28 8.51
C ILE A 159 -2.27 -12.81 7.13
N ASN A 160 -1.47 -12.58 6.09
CA ASN A 160 -1.75 -13.07 4.74
C ASN A 160 -1.78 -14.60 4.68
N VAL A 161 -0.85 -15.28 5.37
CA VAL A 161 -0.85 -16.75 5.49
C VAL A 161 -2.13 -17.24 6.17
N MET A 162 -2.55 -16.60 7.27
CA MET A 162 -3.81 -16.94 7.95
C MET A 162 -5.04 -16.75 7.06
N CYS A 163 -5.07 -15.70 6.24
CA CYS A 163 -6.11 -15.49 5.23
C CYS A 163 -6.12 -16.61 4.17
N LEU A 164 -4.95 -17.00 3.65
CA LEU A 164 -4.82 -18.09 2.68
C LEU A 164 -5.30 -19.43 3.24
N VAL A 165 -4.93 -19.76 4.47
CA VAL A 165 -5.37 -20.98 5.16
C VAL A 165 -6.90 -21.00 5.25
N LYS A 166 -7.51 -19.88 5.69
CA LYS A 166 -8.98 -19.76 5.78
C LYS A 166 -9.65 -19.95 4.41
N LEU A 167 -9.12 -19.33 3.35
CA LEU A 167 -9.66 -19.45 2.00
C LEU A 167 -9.55 -20.88 1.43
N ARG A 168 -8.49 -21.62 1.78
CA ARG A 168 -8.35 -23.03 1.44
C ARG A 168 -9.40 -23.89 2.16
N ILE A 169 -9.62 -23.66 3.46
CA ILE A 169 -10.64 -24.37 4.23
C ILE A 169 -12.05 -24.14 3.64
N VAL A 170 -12.37 -22.88 3.30
CA VAL A 170 -13.66 -22.55 2.67
C VAL A 170 -13.79 -23.22 1.30
N LYS A 171 -12.72 -23.26 0.49
CA LYS A 171 -12.71 -23.95 -0.82
C LYS A 171 -13.19 -25.39 -0.71
N ASN A 172 -12.67 -26.12 0.28
CA ASN A 172 -12.92 -27.55 0.44
C ASN A 172 -14.35 -27.85 0.92
N ARG A 173 -15.03 -26.87 1.54
CA ARG A 173 -16.43 -27.02 1.98
C ARG A 173 -17.43 -26.73 0.86
N GLU A 174 -17.07 -25.82 -0.05
CA GLU A 174 -17.99 -25.36 -1.11
C GLU A 174 -18.15 -26.34 -2.27
N SER A 175 -17.25 -27.32 -2.44
CA SER A 175 -17.36 -28.35 -3.48
C SER A 175 -18.57 -29.29 -3.33
N LYS A 176 -19.35 -29.16 -2.25
CA LYS A 176 -20.50 -30.03 -1.92
C LYS A 176 -21.88 -29.41 -2.17
N GLY A 177 -21.98 -28.16 -2.65
CA GLY A 177 -23.25 -27.46 -2.87
C GLY A 177 -23.74 -27.48 -4.32
N THR A 178 -25.06 -27.50 -4.54
CA THR A 178 -25.73 -27.67 -5.84
C THR A 178 -26.15 -26.37 -6.55
N ASP A 179 -26.01 -25.20 -5.91
CA ASP A 179 -26.54 -23.93 -6.43
C ASP A 179 -25.52 -23.18 -7.32
N VAL A 180 -25.65 -23.37 -8.64
CA VAL A 180 -24.71 -22.90 -9.67
C VAL A 180 -24.52 -21.38 -9.66
N GLN A 181 -25.59 -20.59 -9.55
CA GLN A 181 -25.50 -19.12 -9.62
C GLN A 181 -24.77 -18.54 -8.40
N ARG A 182 -25.06 -19.07 -7.21
CA ARG A 182 -24.39 -18.65 -5.98
C ARG A 182 -22.91 -19.03 -5.98
N ILE A 183 -22.56 -20.14 -6.63
CA ILE A 183 -21.18 -20.60 -6.80
C ILE A 183 -20.38 -19.62 -7.69
N GLU A 184 -20.96 -19.10 -8.76
CA GLU A 184 -20.25 -18.16 -9.66
C GLU A 184 -19.91 -16.83 -8.99
N ALA A 185 -20.88 -16.21 -8.31
CA ALA A 185 -20.66 -14.96 -7.58
C ALA A 185 -19.55 -15.11 -6.52
N LYS A 186 -19.55 -16.24 -5.79
CA LYS A 186 -18.52 -16.57 -4.80
C LYS A 186 -17.15 -16.81 -5.42
N LYS A 187 -17.08 -17.48 -6.58
CA LYS A 187 -15.84 -17.68 -7.33
C LYS A 187 -15.23 -16.35 -7.78
N ALA A 188 -16.05 -15.40 -8.23
CA ALA A 188 -15.58 -14.06 -8.61
C ALA A 188 -15.00 -13.30 -7.42
N LEU A 189 -15.71 -13.25 -6.29
CA LEU A 189 -15.22 -12.61 -5.06
C LEU A 189 -13.90 -13.23 -4.59
N LYS A 190 -13.83 -14.56 -4.58
CA LYS A 190 -12.62 -15.29 -4.18
C LYS A 190 -11.42 -14.99 -5.06
N ARG A 191 -11.61 -14.87 -6.38
CA ARG A 191 -10.52 -14.48 -7.31
C ARG A 191 -10.00 -13.09 -6.98
N ALA A 192 -10.89 -12.14 -6.71
CA ALA A 192 -10.50 -10.80 -6.28
C ALA A 192 -9.72 -10.84 -4.95
N GLU A 193 -10.18 -11.62 -3.96
CA GLU A 193 -9.49 -11.77 -2.68
C GLU A 193 -8.10 -12.39 -2.82
N ILE A 194 -7.96 -13.44 -3.64
CA ILE A 194 -6.65 -14.06 -3.93
C ILE A 194 -5.74 -13.04 -4.60
N GLY A 195 -6.23 -12.27 -5.59
CA GLY A 195 -5.45 -11.22 -6.23
C GLY A 195 -4.94 -10.19 -5.23
N LEU A 196 -5.79 -9.72 -4.31
CA LEU A 196 -5.39 -8.80 -3.24
C LEU A 196 -4.34 -9.41 -2.30
N ILE A 197 -4.47 -10.69 -1.95
CA ILE A 197 -3.48 -11.38 -1.12
C ILE A 197 -2.14 -11.47 -1.85
N VAL A 198 -2.13 -11.82 -3.14
CA VAL A 198 -0.91 -11.89 -3.95
C VAL A 198 -0.22 -10.52 -4.00
N VAL A 199 -0.97 -9.44 -4.24
CA VAL A 199 -0.41 -8.06 -4.19
C VAL A 199 0.21 -7.78 -2.83
N SER A 200 -0.47 -8.15 -1.74
CA SER A 200 0.06 -7.94 -0.39
C SER A 200 1.25 -8.83 -0.04
N CYS A 201 1.37 -10.02 -0.63
CA CYS A 201 2.59 -10.82 -0.52
C CYS A 201 3.75 -10.16 -1.28
N GLY A 202 3.47 -9.60 -2.47
CA GLY A 202 4.43 -8.76 -3.19
C GLY A 202 4.91 -7.57 -2.33
N ASP A 203 3.98 -6.93 -1.62
CA ASP A 203 4.32 -5.87 -0.67
C ASP A 203 5.23 -6.35 0.46
N THR A 204 4.98 -7.54 1.03
CA THR A 204 5.85 -8.08 2.08
C THR A 204 7.26 -8.40 1.57
N VAL A 205 7.40 -8.88 0.33
CA VAL A 205 8.72 -9.11 -0.28
C VAL A 205 9.45 -7.78 -0.47
N ALA A 206 8.76 -6.77 -1.01
CA ALA A 206 9.27 -5.41 -1.14
C ALA A 206 9.73 -4.82 0.20
N MET A 207 8.94 -4.98 1.27
CA MET A 207 9.29 -4.53 2.62
C MET A 207 10.56 -5.22 3.14
N SER A 208 10.68 -6.54 2.94
CA SER A 208 11.87 -7.28 3.34
C SER A 208 13.11 -6.82 2.58
N MET A 209 12.99 -6.55 1.28
CA MET A 209 14.10 -6.00 0.49
C MET A 209 14.54 -4.63 1.00
N ILE A 210 13.58 -3.73 1.26
CA ILE A 210 13.86 -2.39 1.84
C ILE A 210 14.51 -2.51 3.22
N ALA A 211 14.02 -3.42 4.08
CA ALA A 211 14.62 -3.67 5.39
C ALA A 211 16.08 -4.13 5.28
N VAL A 212 16.37 -5.07 4.38
CA VAL A 212 17.75 -5.54 4.13
C VAL A 212 18.63 -4.42 3.61
N ILE A 213 18.14 -3.59 2.69
CA ILE A 213 18.87 -2.42 2.19
C ILE A 213 19.24 -1.47 3.33
N HIS A 214 18.28 -1.12 4.19
CA HIS A 214 18.54 -0.23 5.32
C HIS A 214 19.45 -0.86 6.38
N LEU A 215 19.41 -2.18 6.55
CA LEU A 215 20.36 -2.90 7.39
C LEU A 215 21.78 -2.82 6.83
N ILE A 216 21.96 -3.02 5.53
CA ILE A 216 23.28 -2.91 4.90
C ILE A 216 23.80 -1.47 5.01
N LEU A 217 22.97 -0.48 4.70
CA LEU A 217 23.33 0.94 4.88
C LEU A 217 23.77 1.23 6.31
N PHE A 218 23.01 0.76 7.29
CA PHE A 218 23.35 0.91 8.70
C PHE A 218 24.71 0.25 9.01
N ILE A 219 24.97 -0.96 8.54
CA ILE A 219 26.25 -1.64 8.75
C ILE A 219 27.42 -0.87 8.12
N LEU A 220 27.28 -0.43 6.87
CA LEU A 220 28.32 0.34 6.18
C LEU A 220 28.60 1.68 6.87
N GLU A 221 27.54 2.34 7.35
CA GLU A 221 27.62 3.59 8.12
C GLU A 221 28.33 3.37 9.47
N GLN A 222 28.07 2.25 10.16
CA GLN A 222 28.79 1.87 11.40
C GLN A 222 30.28 1.60 11.16
N GLN A 223 30.65 1.05 10.01
CA GLN A 223 32.04 0.76 9.65
C GLN A 223 32.81 2.00 9.17
N GLN A 224 32.16 3.17 9.10
CA GLN A 224 32.75 4.40 8.60
C GLN A 224 33.34 4.27 7.18
N LEU A 225 32.75 3.40 6.35
CA LEU A 225 33.18 3.13 4.97
C LEU A 225 32.63 4.18 3.99
N TRP A 226 32.61 5.45 4.38
CA TRP A 226 32.04 6.55 3.58
C TRP A 226 32.77 6.79 2.26
N TYR A 227 34.02 6.32 2.15
CA TYR A 227 34.86 6.44 0.96
C TYR A 227 34.93 5.14 0.13
N ASP A 228 34.21 4.09 0.53
CA ASP A 228 34.20 2.84 -0.20
C ASP A 228 33.33 3.00 -1.47
N PRO A 229 33.85 2.73 -2.68
CA PRO A 229 33.07 2.76 -3.91
C PRO A 229 31.80 1.90 -3.85
N LEU A 230 31.79 0.86 -3.01
CA LEU A 230 30.62 0.05 -2.75
C LEU A 230 29.52 0.84 -2.02
N TYR A 231 29.86 1.61 -0.99
CA TYR A 231 28.91 2.48 -0.29
C TYR A 231 28.27 3.45 -1.28
N ASP A 232 29.09 4.04 -2.14
CA ASP A 232 28.61 5.01 -3.11
C ASP A 232 27.66 4.40 -4.12
N THR A 233 28.07 3.27 -4.68
CA THR A 233 27.26 2.52 -5.63
C THR A 233 25.93 2.13 -4.99
N MET A 234 25.94 1.61 -3.76
CA MET A 234 24.71 1.23 -3.07
C MET A 234 23.79 2.44 -2.85
N TYR A 235 24.32 3.56 -2.36
CA TYR A 235 23.56 4.77 -2.12
C TYR A 235 22.92 5.31 -3.41
N LEU A 236 23.63 5.25 -4.54
CA LEU A 236 23.10 5.63 -5.85
C LEU A 236 22.05 4.65 -6.39
N GLN A 237 22.17 3.35 -6.09
CA GLN A 237 21.21 2.32 -6.53
C GLN A 237 19.94 2.24 -5.68
N ILE A 238 20.00 2.65 -4.41
CA ILE A 238 18.85 2.62 -3.50
C ILE A 238 17.62 3.36 -4.06
N PRO A 239 17.74 4.60 -4.57
CA PRO A 239 16.64 5.29 -5.25
C PRO A 239 15.96 4.41 -6.31
N TRP A 240 16.74 3.75 -7.18
CA TRP A 240 16.22 2.91 -8.25
C TRP A 240 15.47 1.69 -7.73
N ILE A 241 16.03 0.98 -6.74
CA ILE A 241 15.36 -0.17 -6.14
C ILE A 241 14.06 0.25 -5.45
N THR A 242 14.11 1.35 -4.70
CA THR A 242 12.95 1.91 -4.01
C THR A 242 11.87 2.30 -5.01
N ASP A 243 12.25 2.83 -6.18
CA ASP A 243 11.32 3.19 -7.24
C ASP A 243 10.69 2.00 -7.95
N VAL A 244 11.45 0.94 -8.24
CA VAL A 244 10.86 -0.30 -8.78
C VAL A 244 9.81 -0.83 -7.81
N VAL A 245 10.10 -0.78 -6.52
CA VAL A 245 9.19 -1.20 -5.45
C VAL A 245 7.99 -0.26 -5.28
N ARG A 246 8.13 1.04 -5.50
CA ARG A 246 7.03 2.02 -5.40
C ARG A 246 6.15 2.01 -6.66
N PHE A 247 6.78 2.05 -7.82
CA PHE A 247 6.12 2.17 -9.11
C PHE A 247 5.36 0.91 -9.46
N SER A 248 5.86 -0.29 -9.11
CA SER A 248 5.18 -1.55 -9.41
C SER A 248 3.76 -1.65 -8.85
N ARG A 249 3.43 -0.97 -7.75
CA ARG A 249 2.13 -1.07 -7.07
C ARG A 249 0.94 -0.54 -7.87
N PRO A 250 0.94 0.71 -8.37
CA PRO A 250 -0.09 1.17 -9.29
C PRO A 250 -0.33 0.20 -10.45
N PHE A 251 0.73 -0.34 -11.07
CA PHE A 251 0.59 -1.30 -12.15
C PHE A 251 -0.03 -2.61 -11.66
N LEU A 252 0.42 -3.16 -10.53
CA LEU A 252 -0.17 -4.36 -9.93
C LEU A 252 -1.65 -4.16 -9.63
N LEU A 253 -2.06 -2.98 -9.13
CA LEU A 253 -3.47 -2.66 -8.89
C LEU A 253 -4.27 -2.59 -10.21
N ILE A 254 -3.72 -1.94 -11.23
CA ILE A 254 -4.34 -1.87 -12.57
C ILE A 254 -4.47 -3.27 -13.19
N PHE A 255 -3.44 -4.13 -13.07
CA PHE A 255 -3.46 -5.47 -13.62
C PHE A 255 -4.43 -6.41 -12.87
N MET A 256 -4.49 -6.30 -11.54
CA MET A 256 -5.25 -7.23 -10.69
C MET A 256 -6.71 -6.81 -10.47
N SER A 257 -7.04 -5.52 -10.50
CA SER A 257 -8.40 -5.03 -10.23
C SER A 257 -9.10 -4.58 -11.51
N LYS A 258 -10.10 -5.36 -11.94
CA LYS A 258 -10.92 -5.03 -13.12
C LYS A 258 -11.57 -3.63 -12.99
N SER A 259 -12.11 -3.29 -11.82
CA SER A 259 -12.75 -2.00 -11.59
C SER A 259 -11.78 -0.83 -11.67
N VAL A 260 -10.56 -0.98 -11.13
CA VAL A 260 -9.51 0.05 -11.23
C VAL A 260 -9.06 0.20 -12.68
N ARG A 261 -8.88 -0.92 -13.39
CA ARG A 261 -8.52 -0.95 -14.80
C ARG A 261 -9.55 -0.24 -15.67
N GLU A 262 -10.83 -0.50 -15.45
CA GLU A 262 -11.93 0.17 -16.16
C GLU A 262 -11.97 1.67 -15.87
N LEU A 263 -11.84 2.07 -14.59
CA LEU A 263 -11.75 3.48 -14.21
C LEU A 263 -10.55 4.19 -14.86
N PHE A 264 -9.40 3.51 -14.88
CA PHE A 264 -8.18 4.02 -15.49
C PHE A 264 -8.39 4.26 -17.00
N PHE A 265 -8.82 3.26 -17.77
CA PHE A 265 -8.99 3.40 -19.22
C PHE A 265 -10.12 4.35 -19.61
N THR A 266 -11.22 4.39 -18.85
CA THR A 266 -12.30 5.37 -19.09
C THR A 266 -11.83 6.81 -18.87
N SER A 267 -10.94 7.05 -17.90
CA SER A 267 -10.37 8.38 -17.63
C SER A 267 -9.48 8.89 -18.78
N PHE A 268 -8.90 7.98 -19.58
CA PHE A 268 -8.12 8.33 -20.78
C PHE A 268 -8.96 8.41 -22.07
N GLY A 269 -10.29 8.48 -21.96
CA GLY A 269 -11.18 8.58 -23.12
C GLY A 269 -11.27 7.31 -23.95
N HIS A 270 -10.67 6.20 -23.50
CA HIS A 270 -10.93 4.88 -24.06
C HIS A 270 -12.14 4.30 -23.34
N ALA A 271 -13.33 4.60 -23.85
CA ALA A 271 -14.52 3.86 -23.49
C ALA A 271 -14.25 2.37 -23.76
N PRO A 272 -14.20 1.51 -22.75
CA PRO A 272 -13.98 0.10 -23.00
C PRO A 272 -15.21 -0.42 -23.75
N ARG A 273 -15.07 -0.67 -25.06
CA ARG A 273 -15.95 -1.57 -25.81
C ARG A 273 -15.72 -3.00 -25.34
N PHE A 274 -15.98 -3.29 -24.07
CA PHE A 274 -16.34 -4.65 -23.68
C PHE A 274 -17.83 -4.77 -23.94
N GLU A 275 -18.18 -4.97 -25.22
CA GLU A 275 -19.48 -5.50 -25.58
C GLU A 275 -19.69 -6.75 -24.73
N THR A 276 -20.55 -6.60 -23.73
CA THR A 276 -21.02 -7.73 -22.95
C THR A 276 -22.01 -8.42 -23.87
N THR A 277 -21.50 -9.25 -24.78
CA THR A 277 -22.29 -10.16 -25.60
C THR A 277 -22.82 -11.29 -24.72
N ALA A 278 -23.51 -10.93 -23.63
CA ALA A 278 -24.52 -11.77 -23.04
C ALA A 278 -25.79 -11.43 -23.82
N THR A 279 -25.90 -12.02 -25.00
CA THR A 279 -27.18 -12.26 -25.64
C THR A 279 -28.07 -12.94 -24.59
N LEU A 280 -28.93 -12.13 -23.98
CA LEU A 280 -30.15 -12.59 -23.33
C LEU A 280 -30.89 -13.43 -24.37
N THR A 281 -30.71 -14.75 -24.30
CA THR A 281 -31.67 -15.67 -24.87
C THR A 281 -33.00 -15.34 -24.21
N SER A 282 -33.94 -14.91 -25.06
CA SER A 282 -35.31 -14.56 -24.73
C SER A 282 -35.92 -15.53 -23.72
N PRO A 283 -36.75 -15.06 -22.77
CA PRO A 283 -37.58 -15.96 -22.00
C PRO A 283 -38.53 -16.68 -22.95
N VAL A 284 -38.40 -18.00 -23.04
CA VAL A 284 -39.40 -18.87 -23.66
C VAL A 284 -40.71 -18.63 -22.92
N SER A 285 -41.65 -18.00 -23.60
CA SER A 285 -43.02 -17.78 -23.16
C SER A 285 -43.74 -19.13 -23.07
N PHE A 286 -43.68 -19.78 -21.91
CA PHE A 286 -44.61 -20.84 -21.53
C PHE A 286 -45.72 -20.21 -20.69
N VAL A 287 -46.75 -19.68 -21.36
CA VAL A 287 -48.01 -19.32 -20.71
C VAL A 287 -49.06 -20.33 -21.17
N ALA A 288 -49.11 -21.45 -20.45
CA ALA A 288 -50.26 -22.32 -20.43
C ALA A 288 -51.15 -21.90 -19.24
N GLY A 289 -52.25 -21.23 -19.59
CA GLY A 289 -53.59 -21.38 -19.02
C GLY A 289 -53.84 -21.53 -17.50
N VAL A 290 -54.82 -20.71 -17.06
CA VAL A 290 -55.94 -21.03 -16.15
C VAL A 290 -55.64 -20.90 -14.63
N PRO A 291 -56.61 -20.51 -13.77
CA PRO A 291 -57.45 -19.31 -13.76
C PRO A 291 -57.41 -18.59 -12.39
N SER A 292 -58.26 -17.58 -12.27
CA SER A 292 -58.47 -16.64 -11.17
C SER A 292 -59.01 -17.22 -9.85
N THR A 293 -58.93 -16.35 -8.83
CA THR A 293 -59.69 -16.28 -7.57
C THR A 293 -59.28 -17.19 -6.41
N THR A 294 -58.74 -16.57 -5.35
CA THR A 294 -59.54 -16.30 -4.14
C THR A 294 -58.75 -15.43 -3.16
N SER A 295 -59.38 -14.30 -2.79
CA SER A 295 -58.90 -13.42 -1.74
C SER A 295 -59.14 -14.10 -0.40
N VAL A 296 -58.08 -14.29 0.40
CA VAL A 296 -58.19 -14.67 1.81
C VAL A 296 -57.36 -13.68 2.62
N LYS A 297 -58.03 -12.71 3.24
CA LYS A 297 -57.55 -12.11 4.49
C LYS A 297 -57.57 -13.20 5.56
N PRO A 298 -56.61 -13.22 6.50
CA PRO A 298 -57.03 -12.77 7.83
C PRO A 298 -55.93 -12.13 8.71
N GLN A 299 -56.43 -11.29 9.62
CA GLN A 299 -56.11 -11.19 11.05
C GLN A 299 -54.67 -10.90 11.52
N THR A 300 -54.52 -9.66 11.98
CA THR A 300 -54.17 -9.29 13.36
C THR A 300 -53.63 -10.38 14.30
N ARG A 301 -52.40 -10.21 14.80
CA ARG A 301 -52.10 -10.46 16.23
C ARG A 301 -50.87 -9.71 16.73
N ARG A 302 -51.10 -8.97 17.82
CA ARG A 302 -50.13 -8.38 18.75
C ARG A 302 -49.26 -9.46 19.42
N ALA A 303 -48.00 -9.14 19.72
CA ALA A 303 -47.27 -9.47 20.96
C ALA A 303 -45.97 -8.62 20.97
N PHE A 304 -45.81 -7.62 21.84
CA PHE A 304 -45.33 -7.67 23.24
C PHE A 304 -43.86 -8.13 23.42
N LEU A 305 -43.04 -7.18 23.95
CA LEU A 305 -41.91 -7.26 24.91
C LEU A 305 -40.91 -8.45 24.79
N LYS A 306 -39.58 -8.28 24.84
CA LYS A 306 -38.71 -7.40 25.65
C LYS A 306 -37.44 -7.05 24.87
#